data_AF-A0AB39TFM2-F1
#
_entry.id   AF-A0AB39TFM2-F1
#
_cell.length_a   1.000
_cell.length_b   1.000
_cell.length_c   1.000
_cell.angle_alpha   90.00
_cell.angle_beta   90.00
_cell.angle_gamma   90.00
#
_symmetry.space_group_name_H-M   'P 1'
#
loop_
_entity.id
_entity.type
_entity.pdbx_description
1 polymer ?
#
loop_
_entity_poly.entity_id
_entity_poly.type
_entity_poly.pdbx_seq_one_letter_code
_entity_poly.pdbx_strand_id
1 'polypeptide(L)'
;MGELDLADVGLSLASIGAGFERRAVVVGSERAELLAGLGSVTGGEVVVGKTAVLFSGQGVQWAGMGRGLYEAFPVFREAFDEVCARLDEELGASVAGRGVR
;
A
#
# COMPACT_ATOMS: atom_id res chain seq x y z
N MET A 1 23.63 14.73 20.48
CA MET A 1 23.11 13.82 19.43
C MET A 1 21.67 14.24 19.19
N GLY A 2 21.35 14.85 18.05
CA GLY A 2 20.00 15.36 17.78
C GLY A 2 18.99 14.22 17.61
N GLU A 3 17.72 14.51 17.89
CA GLU A 3 16.62 13.61 17.55
C GLU A 3 16.53 13.48 16.03
N LEU A 4 16.42 12.25 15.54
CA LEU A 4 16.35 11.94 14.10
C LEU A 4 14.89 11.90 13.68
N ASP A 5 14.56 12.56 12.57
CA ASP A 5 13.27 12.37 11.92
C ASP A 5 13.20 10.96 11.30
N LEU A 6 12.15 10.22 11.65
CA LEU A 6 11.93 8.86 11.16
C LEU A 6 11.68 8.83 9.65
N ALA A 7 11.07 9.89 9.10
CA ALA A 7 10.87 10.00 7.66
C ALA A 7 12.20 10.14 6.92
N ASP A 8 13.12 10.97 7.43
CA ASP A 8 14.45 11.15 6.86
C ASP A 8 15.29 9.87 6.94
N VAL A 9 15.19 9.14 8.05
CA VAL A 9 15.83 7.82 8.20
C VAL A 9 15.28 6.84 7.15
N GLY A 10 13.95 6.76 7.00
CA GLY A 10 13.31 5.89 6.02
C GLY A 10 13.71 6.22 4.58
N LEU A 11 13.67 7.51 4.21
CA LEU A 11 14.09 7.99 2.90
C LEU A 11 15.57 7.68 2.62
N SER A 12 16.43 7.91 3.60
CA SER A 12 17.86 7.63 3.48
C SER A 12 18.09 6.15 3.21
N LEU A 13 17.44 5.25 3.96
CA LEU A 13 17.56 3.80 3.78
C LEU A 13 16.99 3.31 2.43
N ALA A 14 15.87 3.87 1.98
CA ALA A 14 15.26 3.50 0.70
C ALA A 14 16.13 3.91 -0.50
N SER A 15 16.89 5.01 -0.35
CA SER A 15 17.68 5.61 -1.43
C SER A 15 19.00 4.89 -1.71
N ILE A 16 19.51 4.09 -0.78
CA ILE A 16 20.81 3.38 -0.91
C ILE A 16 20.73 2.17 -1.87
N GLY A 17 19.53 1.79 -2.33
CA GLY A 17 19.30 0.72 -3.28
C GLY A 17 19.31 -0.68 -2.66
N ALA A 18 18.36 -1.52 -3.08
CA ALA A 18 18.11 -2.84 -2.50
C ALA A 18 18.98 -3.96 -3.09
N GLY A 19 20.25 -3.68 -3.38
CA GLY A 19 21.19 -4.65 -3.98
C GLY A 19 21.62 -5.79 -3.05
N PHE A 20 21.07 -5.86 -1.83
CA PHE A 20 21.39 -6.88 -0.85
C PHE A 20 20.58 -8.16 -1.10
N GLU A 21 21.23 -9.31 -1.00
CA GLU A 21 20.58 -10.63 -1.06
C GLU A 21 19.59 -10.83 0.09
N ARG A 22 19.90 -10.25 1.26
CA ARG A 22 19.08 -10.30 2.48
C ARG A 22 18.47 -8.94 2.72
N ARG A 23 17.13 -8.88 2.71
CA ARG A 23 16.37 -7.64 2.87
C ARG A 23 15.33 -7.82 3.98
N ALA A 24 15.13 -6.76 4.75
CA ALA A 24 14.09 -6.67 5.76
C ALA A 24 13.45 -5.28 5.70
N VAL A 25 12.15 -5.22 5.96
CA VAL A 25 11.39 -3.97 6.03
C VAL A 25 10.68 -3.96 7.38
N VAL A 26 10.80 -2.86 8.11
CA VAL A 26 10.07 -2.62 9.36
C VAL A 26 9.20 -1.40 9.15
N VAL A 27 7.92 -1.51 9.50
CA VAL A 27 6.93 -0.43 9.35
C VAL A 27 6.46 -0.02 10.75
N GLY A 28 6.39 1.28 11.00
CA GLY A 28 5.96 1.85 12.27
C GLY A 28 5.93 3.37 12.19
N SER A 29 5.19 4.00 13.10
CA SER A 29 5.08 5.45 13.22
C SER A 29 5.91 6.01 14.36
N GLU A 30 6.35 5.15 15.28
CA GLU A 30 7.13 5.55 16.45
C GLU A 30 8.47 4.83 16.55
N ARG A 31 9.45 5.51 17.16
CA ARG A 31 10.79 4.95 17.36
C ARG A 31 10.78 3.64 18.13
N ALA A 32 9.93 3.52 19.16
CA ALA A 32 9.82 2.32 19.97
C ALA A 32 9.33 1.12 19.14
N GLU A 33 8.34 1.33 18.28
CA GLU A 33 7.80 0.31 17.38
C GLU A 33 8.85 -0.16 16.37
N LEU A 34 9.57 0.79 15.76
CA LEU A 34 10.62 0.47 14.78
C LEU A 34 11.77 -0.33 15.42
N LEU A 35 12.19 0.02 16.63
CA LEU A 35 13.22 -0.72 17.36
C LEU A 35 12.76 -2.13 17.76
N ALA A 36 11.52 -2.27 18.22
CA ALA A 36 10.94 -3.58 18.52
C ALA A 36 10.85 -4.45 17.26
N GLY A 37 10.38 -3.88 16.15
CA GLY A 37 10.29 -4.55 14.86
C GLY A 37 11.65 -5.01 14.35
N LEU A 38 12.69 -4.17 14.44
CA LEU A 38 14.07 -4.52 14.10
C LEU A 38 14.58 -5.69 14.95
N GLY A 39 14.30 -5.70 16.26
CA GLY A 39 14.66 -6.81 17.15
C GLY A 39 13.95 -8.13 16.84
N SER A 40 12.83 -8.08 16.11
CA SER A 40 12.04 -9.25 15.71
C SER A 40 12.37 -9.78 14.31
N VAL A 41 13.26 -9.12 13.56
CA VAL A 41 13.58 -9.53 12.18
C VAL A 41 14.21 -10.93 12.17
N THR A 42 13.50 -11.86 11.55
CA THR A 42 14.00 -13.21 11.25
C THR A 42 14.20 -13.39 9.75
N GLY A 43 15.12 -14.28 9.37
CA GLY A 43 15.36 -14.60 7.96
C GLY A 43 14.23 -15.43 7.32
N GLY A 44 14.17 -15.40 5.99
CA GLY A 44 13.33 -16.28 5.16
C GLY A 44 14.02 -16.58 3.82
N GLU A 45 13.42 -17.47 3.03
CA GLU A 45 13.89 -17.78 1.68
C GLU A 45 13.38 -16.77 0.65
N VAL A 46 14.24 -16.44 -0.33
CA VAL A 46 13.89 -15.54 -1.43
C VAL A 46 13.26 -16.35 -2.56
N VAL A 47 12.02 -16.04 -2.90
CA VAL A 47 11.38 -16.59 -4.11
C VAL A 47 11.77 -15.72 -5.30
N VAL A 48 12.53 -16.29 -6.23
CA VAL A 48 12.91 -15.62 -7.48
C VAL A 48 11.82 -15.86 -8.53
N GLY A 49 11.27 -14.78 -9.09
CA GLY A 49 10.21 -14.87 -10.10
C GLY A 49 9.72 -13.51 -10.57
N LYS A 50 8.81 -13.52 -11.54
CA LYS A 50 8.07 -12.33 -11.96
C LYS A 50 6.86 -12.12 -11.07
N THR A 51 6.53 -10.87 -10.77
CA THR A 51 5.28 -10.51 -10.10
C THR A 51 4.11 -10.64 -11.08
N ALA A 52 3.00 -11.24 -10.64
CA ALA A 52 1.73 -11.30 -11.36
C ALA A 52 0.62 -10.63 -10.54
N VAL A 53 -0.34 -10.00 -11.21
CA VAL A 53 -1.54 -9.42 -10.57
C VAL A 53 -2.72 -10.36 -10.80
N LEU A 54 -3.32 -10.86 -9.72
CA LEU A 54 -4.49 -11.73 -9.76
C LEU A 54 -5.76 -10.93 -9.47
N PHE A 55 -6.69 -10.91 -10.43
CA PHE A 55 -8.02 -10.34 -10.24
C PHE A 55 -8.98 -11.45 -9.83
N SER A 56 -9.19 -11.62 -8.52
CA SER A 56 -10.14 -12.61 -8.01
C SER A 56 -11.58 -12.25 -8.40
N GLY A 57 -12.43 -13.26 -8.56
CA GLY A 57 -13.85 -13.07 -8.80
C GLY A 57 -14.64 -12.63 -7.56
N GLN A 58 -15.92 -12.96 -7.55
CA GLN A 58 -16.86 -12.61 -6.49
C GLN A 58 -16.55 -13.32 -5.16
N GLY A 59 -16.83 -12.65 -4.03
CA GLY A 59 -16.79 -13.24 -2.68
C GLY A 59 -15.83 -12.58 -1.71
N VAL A 60 -15.03 -11.63 -2.18
CA VAL A 60 -14.04 -10.89 -1.36
C VAL A 60 -14.52 -9.49 -0.94
N GLN A 61 -15.72 -9.09 -1.35
CA GLN A 61 -16.26 -7.76 -1.06
C GLN A 61 -16.74 -7.63 0.40
N TRP A 62 -16.57 -6.45 0.97
CA TRP A 62 -17.07 -6.07 2.30
C TRP A 62 -17.49 -4.60 2.32
N ALA A 63 -18.35 -4.22 3.27
CA ALA A 63 -18.91 -2.88 3.33
C ALA A 63 -17.84 -1.82 3.64
N GLY A 64 -17.68 -0.85 2.74
CA GLY A 64 -16.66 0.20 2.87
C GLY A 64 -15.29 -0.16 2.28
N MET A 65 -15.19 -1.28 1.56
CA MET A 65 -13.99 -1.65 0.82
C MET A 65 -13.49 -0.49 -0.05
N GLY A 66 -12.18 -0.24 -0.02
CA GLY A 66 -11.54 0.79 -0.82
C GLY A 66 -11.68 2.22 -0.28
N ARG A 67 -12.61 2.51 0.65
CA ARG A 67 -12.83 3.89 1.14
C ARG A 67 -11.58 4.51 1.77
N GLY A 68 -10.88 3.77 2.64
CA GLY A 68 -9.65 4.28 3.26
C GLY A 68 -8.54 4.54 2.25
N LEU A 69 -8.45 3.73 1.18
CA LEU A 69 -7.48 3.95 0.10
C LEU A 69 -7.85 5.16 -0.74
N TYR A 70 -9.14 5.31 -1.04
CA TYR A 70 -9.68 6.47 -1.74
C TYR A 70 -9.36 7.75 -0.98
N GLU A 71 -9.60 7.81 0.33
CA GLU A 71 -9.28 8.97 1.17
C GLU A 71 -7.78 9.28 1.19
N ALA A 72 -6.93 8.28 1.46
CA ALA A 72 -5.51 8.46 1.73
C ALA A 72 -4.63 8.65 0.47
N PHE A 73 -4.99 8.04 -0.67
CA PHE A 73 -4.09 7.95 -1.82
C PHE A 73 -4.71 8.57 -3.09
N PRO A 74 -4.24 9.75 -3.54
CA PRO A 74 -4.73 10.40 -4.75
C PRO A 74 -4.71 9.51 -6.00
N VAL A 75 -3.64 8.75 -6.20
CA VAL A 75 -3.50 7.83 -7.35
C VAL A 75 -4.59 6.76 -7.35
N PHE A 76 -4.98 6.24 -6.17
CA PHE A 76 -6.07 5.26 -6.09
C PHE A 76 -7.41 5.92 -6.43
N ARG A 77 -7.68 7.11 -5.86
CA ARG A 77 -8.90 7.88 -6.13
C ARG A 77 -9.05 8.20 -7.61
N GLU A 78 -8.01 8.72 -8.25
CA GLU A 78 -8.02 9.06 -9.67
C GLU A 78 -8.33 7.84 -10.54
N ALA A 79 -7.63 6.72 -10.30
CA ALA A 79 -7.87 5.48 -11.05
C ALA A 79 -9.27 4.89 -10.79
N PHE A 80 -9.75 4.98 -9.55
CA PHE A 80 -11.08 4.51 -9.17
C PHE A 80 -12.19 5.33 -9.85
N ASP A 81 -12.05 6.66 -9.85
CA ASP A 81 -13.00 7.57 -10.49
C ASP A 81 -13.02 7.38 -12.01
N GLU A 82 -11.86 7.19 -12.65
CA GLU A 82 -11.78 6.90 -14.08
C GLU A 82 -12.55 5.61 -14.45
N VAL A 83 -12.36 4.55 -13.67
CA VAL A 83 -13.05 3.27 -13.91
C VAL A 83 -14.55 3.40 -13.65
N CYS A 84 -14.97 4.09 -12.59
CA CYS A 84 -16.38 4.31 -12.31
C CYS A 84 -17.05 5.13 -13.41
N ALA A 85 -16.41 6.19 -13.91
CA ALA A 85 -16.95 6.99 -15.00
C ALA A 85 -17.21 6.14 -16.26
N ARG A 86 -16.25 5.28 -16.64
CA ARG A 86 -16.42 4.37 -17.78
C ARG A 86 -17.53 3.34 -17.57
N LEU A 87 -17.68 2.82 -16.35
CA LEU A 87 -18.74 1.86 -16.01
C LEU A 87 -20.12 2.52 -15.95
N ASP A 88 -20.20 3.76 -15.44
CA ASP A 88 -21.44 4.54 -15.39
C ASP A 88 -21.98 4.79 -16.81
N GLU A 89 -21.10 5.07 -17.78
CA GLU A 89 -21.44 5.20 -19.20
C GLU A 89 -21.99 3.89 -19.79
N GLU A 90 -21.30 2.76 -19.54
CA GLU A 90 -21.69 1.46 -20.08
C GLU A 90 -22.98 0.91 -19.45
N LEU A 91 -23.19 1.15 -18.16
CA LEU A 91 -24.30 0.58 -17.39
C LEU A 91 -25.51 1.52 -17.28
N GLY A 92 -25.37 2.79 -17.67
CA GLY A 92 -26.43 3.81 -17.62
C GLY A 92 -26.86 4.21 -16.20
N ALA A 93 -26.09 3.83 -15.19
CA ALA A 93 -26.35 4.13 -13.78
C ALA A 93 -25.04 4.15 -12.99
N SER A 94 -25.01 4.92 -11.90
CA SER A 94 -23.77 5.08 -11.14
C SER A 94 -23.41 3.84 -10.32
N VAL A 95 -22.16 3.37 -10.47
CA VAL A 95 -21.58 2.28 -9.68
C VAL A 95 -20.83 2.78 -8.44
N ALA A 96 -20.47 4.06 -8.40
CA ALA A 96 -19.88 4.67 -7.22
C ALA A 96 -20.89 4.66 -6.06
N GLY A 97 -20.51 4.03 -4.93
CA GLY A 97 -21.35 3.99 -3.75
C GLY A 97 -21.77 5.40 -3.29
N ARG A 98 -23.01 5.56 -2.82
CA ARG A 98 -23.50 6.84 -2.27
C ARG A 98 -22.62 7.22 -1.06
N GLY A 99 -21.79 8.25 -1.21
CA GLY A 99 -20.88 8.75 -0.15
C GLY A 99 -19.37 8.69 -0.47
N VAL A 100 -18.98 8.34 -1.70
CA VAL A 100 -17.57 8.38 -2.17
C VAL A 100 -17.28 9.65 -3.01
N ARG A 101 -18.30 10.46 -3.30
CA ARG A 101 -18.18 11.77 -3.94
C ARG A 101 -18.39 12.89 -2.94
#